data_AF-A0A803YAI0-F1
#
_entry.id   AF-A0A803YAI0-F1
#
_cell.length_a   1.000
_cell.length_b   1.000
_cell.length_c   1.000
_cell.angle_alpha   90.00
_cell.angle_beta   90.00
_cell.angle_gamma   90.00
#
_symmetry.space_group_name_H-M   'P 1'
#
loop_
_entity.id
_entity.type
_entity.pdbx_description
1 polymer ?
#
loop_
_entity_poly.entity_id
_entity_poly.type
_entity_poly.pdbx_seq_one_letter_code
_entity_poly.pdbx_strand_id
1 'polypeptide(L)' 'MSMILSASVVRVRDGLPLSASTDYDQSTGVQECRKYFKMLSKKLSQLPDRCTLKTGQYNINFRKSSSLPTI' A
#
# COMPACT_ATOMS: atom_id res chain seq x y z
N MET A 1 -13.46 -15.60 3.26
CA MET A 1 -13.36 -14.32 2.51
C MET A 1 -12.05 -13.63 2.85
N SER A 2 -11.27 -13.22 1.85
CA SER A 2 -10.19 -12.24 2.07
C SER A 2 -10.78 -10.86 1.76
N MET A 3 -10.76 -9.96 2.73
CA MET A 3 -11.30 -8.60 2.59
C MET A 3 -10.15 -7.63 2.33
N ILE A 4 -10.25 -6.84 1.28
CA ILE A 4 -9.30 -5.76 0.99
C ILE A 4 -9.77 -4.54 1.77
N LEU A 5 -8.95 -4.07 2.71
CA LEU A 5 -9.27 -2.89 3.53
C LEU A 5 -8.94 -1.57 2.83
N SER A 6 -7.86 -1.55 2.04
CA SER A 6 -7.40 -0.34 1.36
C SER A 6 -6.43 -0.71 0.24
N ALA A 7 -6.46 0.05 -0.85
CA ALA A 7 -5.51 -0.03 -1.94
C ALA A 7 -4.94 1.37 -2.22
N SER A 8 -3.64 1.47 -2.51
CA SER A 8 -3.00 2.74 -2.84
C SER A 8 -1.89 2.57 -3.86
N VAL A 9 -1.81 3.50 -4.80
CA VAL A 9 -0.68 3.66 -5.71
C VAL A 9 0.14 4.83 -5.21
N VAL A 10 1.44 4.59 -4.98
CA VAL A 10 2.38 5.59 -4.50
C VAL A 10 3.60 5.65 -5.42
N ARG A 11 4.17 6.83 -5.59
CA ARG A 11 5.42 7.02 -6.32
C ARG A 11 6.59 6.53 -5.47
N VAL A 12 7.37 5.58 -6.00
CA VAL A 12 8.50 4.96 -5.28
C VAL A 12 9.58 5.98 -4.88
N ARG A 13 9.79 7.02 -5.68
CA ARG A 13 10.88 8.00 -5.49
C ARG A 13 10.78 8.76 -4.17
N ASP A 14 9.58 9.21 -3.82
CA ASP A 14 9.34 10.10 -2.68
C ASP A 14 8.14 9.69 -1.81
N GLY A 15 7.49 8.58 -2.15
CA GLY A 15 6.34 8.07 -1.45
C GLY A 15 5.06 8.89 -1.66
N LEU A 16 5.02 9.78 -2.67
CA LEU A 16 3.85 10.60 -2.96
C LEU A 16 2.66 9.69 -3.35
N PRO A 17 1.51 9.76 -2.66
CA PRO A 17 0.31 9.03 -3.07
C PRO A 17 -0.23 9.60 -4.39
N LEU A 18 -0.41 8.71 -5.37
CA LEU A 18 -0.96 9.03 -6.69
C LEU A 18 -2.45 8.71 -6.74
N SER A 19 -2.86 7.60 -6.12
CA SER A 19 -4.27 7.23 -5.96
C SER A 19 -4.48 6.34 -4.73
N ALA A 20 -5.71 6.32 -4.24
CA ALA A 20 -6.13 5.41 -3.18
C ALA A 20 -7.61 5.06 -3.34
N SER A 21 -7.96 3.82 -2.99
CA SER A 21 -9.33 3.33 -2.89
C SER A 21 -9.53 2.64 -1.55
N THR A 22 -10.71 2.80 -0.96
CA THR A 22 -11.10 2.20 0.31
C THR A 22 -12.61 2.10 0.37
N ASP A 23 -13.12 0.90 0.62
CA ASP A 23 -14.56 0.61 0.64
C ASP A 23 -15.24 0.98 1.98
N TYR A 24 -14.47 1.33 3.01
CA TYR A 24 -14.96 1.63 4.36
C TYR A 24 -14.78 3.09 4.77
N ASP A 25 -15.85 3.71 5.26
CA ASP A 25 -15.80 5.03 5.89
C ASP A 25 -14.92 4.98 7.15
N GLN A 26 -13.82 5.76 7.14
CA GLN A 26 -12.86 6.05 8.22
C GLN A 26 -12.74 5.06 9.40
N SER A 27 -12.75 3.75 9.15
CA SER A 27 -12.61 2.76 10.22
C SER A 27 -11.19 2.75 10.78
N THR A 28 -11.03 2.34 12.04
CA THR A 28 -9.71 2.23 12.70
C THR A 28 -8.73 1.39 11.88
N GLY A 29 -9.21 0.34 11.20
CA GLY A 29 -8.38 -0.49 10.32
C GLY A 29 -7.82 0.27 9.12
N VAL A 30 -8.62 1.15 8.49
CA VAL A 30 -8.16 2.00 7.37
C VAL A 30 -7.08 2.98 7.83
N GLN A 31 -7.22 3.55 9.03
CA GLN A 31 -6.21 4.45 9.59
C GLN A 31 -4.87 3.72 9.84
N GLU A 32 -4.92 2.49 10.37
CA GLU A 32 -3.73 1.65 10.56
C GLU A 32 -3.09 1.27 9.22
N CYS A 33 -3.87 0.88 8.21
CA CYS A 33 -3.37 0.63 6.86
C CYS A 33 -2.64 1.85 6.28
N ARG A 34 -3.19 3.06 6.46
CA ARG A 34 -2.52 4.31 6.02
C ARG A 34 -1.18 4.53 6.72
N LYS A 35 -1.08 4.24 8.02
CA LYS A 35 0.20 4.32 8.76
C LYS A 35 1.22 3.35 8.17
N TYR A 36 0.82 2.11 7.88
CA TYR A 36 1.71 1.13 7.26
C TYR A 36 2.13 1.55 5.86
N PHE A 37 1.23 2.05 5.02
CA PHE A 37 1.60 2.55 3.69
C PHE A 37 2.59 3.71 3.76
N LYS A 38 2.42 4.64 4.70
CA LYS A 38 3.35 5.76 4.91
C LYS A 38 4.72 5.31 5.39
N MET A 39 4.78 4.26 6.21
CA MET A 39 6.06 3.67 6.64
C MET A 39 6.73 2.91 5.49
N LEU A 40 5.94 2.14 4.74
CA LEU A 40 6.40 1.33 3.62
C LEU A 40 6.93 2.23 2.50
N SER A 41 6.23 3.32 2.18
CA SER A 41 6.57 4.23 1.08
C SER A 41 7.98 4.81 1.19
N LYS A 42 8.48 5.02 2.43
CA LYS A 42 9.85 5.47 2.70
C LYS A 42 10.93 4.41 2.40
N LYS A 43 10.54 3.13 2.37
CA LYS A 43 11.46 1.99 2.18
C LYS A 43 11.30 1.31 0.82
N LEU A 44 10.31 1.70 0.00
CA LEU A 44 9.99 1.05 -1.28
C LEU A 44 11.18 1.01 -2.26
N SER A 45 12.06 2.01 -2.24
CA SER A 45 13.27 2.03 -3.07
C SER A 45 14.24 0.90 -2.74
N GLN A 46 14.25 0.42 -1.49
CA GLN A 46 15.17 -0.62 -1.00
C GLN A 46 14.57 -2.04 -1.05
N LEU A 47 13.26 -2.15 -1.25
CA LEU A 47 12.55 -3.43 -1.27
C LEU A 47 12.54 -4.04 -2.67
N PRO A 48 12.28 -5.35 -2.84
CA PRO A 48 12.12 -5.97 -4.16
C PRO A 48 10.86 -5.49 -4.88
N ASP A 49 10.78 -5.74 -6.19
CA ASP A 49 9.66 -5.32 -7.03
C ASP A 49 8.33 -5.98 -6.67
N ARG A 50 8.34 -7.12 -6.01
CA ARG A 50 7.14 -7.75 -5.46
C ARG A 50 7.44 -8.23 -4.06
N CYS A 51 6.55 -7.92 -3.12
CA CYS A 51 6.70 -8.35 -1.74
C CYS A 51 5.33 -8.50 -1.08
N THR A 52 5.28 -9.45 -0.15
CA THR A 52 4.17 -9.63 0.78
C THR A 52 4.72 -9.41 2.18
N LEU A 53 4.21 -8.38 2.86
CA LEU A 53 4.55 -8.05 4.23
C LEU A 53 3.40 -8.44 5.15
N LYS A 54 3.67 -9.28 6.15
CA LYS A 54 2.75 -9.56 7.25
C LYS A 54 2.96 -8.52 8.34
N THR A 55 1.89 -7.85 8.77
CA THR A 55 1.97 -6.86 9.85
C THR A 55 0.72 -6.92 10.71
N GLY A 56 0.87 -7.49 11.91
CA GLY A 56 -0.26 -7.75 12.82
C GLY A 56 -1.28 -8.68 12.16
N GLN A 57 -2.52 -8.20 12.07
CA GLN A 57 -3.64 -8.92 11.44
C GLN A 57 -3.74 -8.68 9.92
N TYR A 58 -2.88 -7.83 9.36
CA TYR A 58 -2.95 -7.41 7.96
C TYR A 58 -1.84 -8.03 7.12
N ASN A 59 -2.17 -8.32 5.86
CA ASN A 59 -1.21 -8.71 4.84
C ASN A 59 -1.14 -7.60 3.79
N ILE A 60 0.02 -6.97 3.64
CA ILE A 60 0.26 -5.93 2.65
C ILE A 60 0.97 -6.57 1.47
N ASN A 61 0.32 -6.53 0.31
CA ASN A 61 0.91 -7.00 -0.95
C ASN A 61 1.17 -5.78 -1.82
N PHE A 62 2.41 -5.64 -2.31
CA PHE A 62 2.72 -4.57 -3.24
C PHE A 62 3.58 -5.06 -4.41
N ARG A 63 3.45 -4.32 -5.51
CA ARG A 63 4.28 -4.46 -6.69
C ARG A 63 4.77 -3.09 -7.13
N LYS A 64 6.06 -2.99 -7.45
CA LYS A 64 6.65 -1.82 -8.10
C LYS A 64 6.67 -2.04 -9.60
N SER A 65 6.38 -0.97 -10.33
CA SER A 65 6.47 -0.93 -11.79
C SER A 65 7.04 0.42 -12.20
N SER A 66 7.89 0.43 -13.23
CA SER A 66 8.42 1.65 -13.86
C SER A 66 7.47 2.20 -14.94
N SER A 67 6.51 1.41 -15.39
CA SER A 67 5.40 1.84 -16.26
C SER A 67 4.14 2.11 -15.43
N LEU A 68 3.34 3.10 -15.85
CA LEU A 68 2.00 3.36 -15.30
C LEU A 68 1.18 2.05 -15.34
N PRO A 69 0.45 1.71 -14.26
CA PRO A 69 -0.39 0.53 -14.25
C PRO A 69 -1.44 0.66 -15.35
N THR A 70 -1.39 -0.22 -16.35
CA THR A 70 -2.54 -0.47 -17.23
C THR A 70 -3.54 -1.23 -16.36
N ILE A 71 -4.60 -0.53 -15.94
CA ILE A 71 -5.70 -1.06 -15.13
C ILE A 71 -6.56 -1.97 -15.99
#